data_AF-A0AA86VMJ2-F1
#
_entry.id   AF-A0AA86VMJ2-F1
#
_cell.length_a   1.000
_cell.length_b   1.000
_cell.length_c   1.000
_cell.angle_alpha   90.00
_cell.angle_beta   90.00
_cell.angle_gamma   90.00
#
_symmetry.space_group_name_H-M   'P 1'
#
loop_
_entity.id
_entity.type
_entity.pdbx_description
1 polymer ?
#
loop_
_entity_poly.entity_id
_entity_poly.type
_entity_poly.pdbx_seq_one_letter_code
_entity_poly.pdbx_strand_id
1 'polypeptide(L)'
;MPSSSTTIVSKCVVHPDHKSNIKPLKLSVSDLPMLSCHYIQKGVLLTAPPSSFDDLILSLKHSLSAALSHFPALAGRLSTDSQGYVHIVCNDAGVDFIHAKAKHLTLNAVVSPSLVDVHPCFKEFFAYDMMISYAGHHNPLAAVQVTELADAVFVGCTVNHAVTDGTSFWHFFNTFAAITKGGAAKKVLRAPDFTRETVVNSSAVLHVPAGGPKLTFDADQPLRERVFHFSRESILKLKLRANANTNELTEVMGKQVNDGWKIVNGNGNGNGNGRVNGNGRNEISSFQSLSAQLWRAVTRARKFNDPAKTSTFRMAVNFRHRLEPKLDAFYFGNAIQSIPTVATVGDILSRDLRFCAELLHRNVIAHDDATVRRGIEDWENAPRLFPLGNFDGAMITMGSSPRFPMYDNDFGWGRPVAIRSGKANKFDGKISAFPGREGNGSVDLEVVLALATMDGLENDMEFMQYVTQVV
;
A
#
# COMPACT_ATOMS: atom_id res chain seq x y z
N MET A 1 -35.07 -17.38 0.87
CA MET A 1 -33.62 -17.23 1.01
C MET A 1 -33.34 -15.74 1.26
N PRO A 2 -32.93 -15.31 2.46
CA PRO A 2 -32.44 -13.93 2.61
C PRO A 2 -31.21 -13.76 1.70
N SER A 3 -31.14 -12.70 0.91
CA SER A 3 -30.06 -12.51 -0.08
C SER A 3 -28.70 -12.47 0.64
N SER A 4 -27.88 -13.50 0.45
CA SER A 4 -26.54 -13.65 1.02
C SER A 4 -25.47 -12.79 0.33
N SER A 5 -25.89 -11.69 -0.30
CA SER A 5 -25.04 -10.85 -1.15
C SER A 5 -25.12 -9.39 -0.73
N THR A 6 -24.01 -8.68 -0.89
CA THR A 6 -23.98 -7.22 -0.73
C THR A 6 -24.92 -6.58 -1.75
N THR A 7 -25.77 -5.65 -1.32
CA THR A 7 -26.73 -4.97 -2.20
C THR A 7 -26.40 -3.50 -2.29
N ILE A 8 -26.22 -2.98 -3.50
CA ILE A 8 -26.04 -1.53 -3.72
C ILE A 8 -27.39 -0.85 -3.50
N VAL A 9 -27.41 0.13 -2.59
CA VAL A 9 -28.59 0.95 -2.26
C VAL A 9 -28.64 2.18 -3.16
N SER A 10 -27.51 2.86 -3.32
CA SER A 10 -27.42 4.03 -4.18
C SER A 10 -26.00 4.22 -4.72
N LYS A 11 -25.93 4.89 -5.87
CA LYS A 11 -24.68 5.32 -6.49
C LYS A 11 -24.87 6.76 -6.99
N CYS A 12 -23.92 7.63 -6.70
CA CYS A 12 -23.91 9.00 -7.20
C CYS A 12 -22.48 9.47 -7.47
N VAL A 13 -22.34 10.57 -8.20
CA VAL A 13 -21.05 11.25 -8.38
C VAL A 13 -20.94 12.36 -7.34
N VAL A 14 -19.80 12.44 -6.65
CA VAL A 14 -19.46 13.55 -5.75
C VAL A 14 -18.41 14.42 -6.43
N HIS A 15 -18.73 15.70 -6.56
CA HIS A 15 -17.83 16.71 -7.13
C HIS A 15 -17.08 17.44 -6.01
N PRO A 16 -15.93 18.08 -6.32
CA PRO A 16 -15.28 19.00 -5.39
C PRO A 16 -16.21 20.16 -4.99
N ASP A 17 -16.11 20.61 -3.74
CA ASP A 17 -16.87 21.75 -3.21
C ASP A 17 -16.42 23.09 -3.84
N HIS A 18 -15.18 23.16 -4.30
CA HIS A 18 -14.61 24.31 -4.96
C HIS A 18 -13.99 23.92 -6.30
N LYS A 19 -14.15 24.80 -7.28
CA LYS A 19 -13.59 24.61 -8.62
C LYS A 19 -12.06 24.54 -8.54
N SER A 20 -11.49 23.55 -9.22
CA SER A 20 -10.04 23.42 -9.38
C SER A 20 -9.47 24.56 -10.21
N ASN A 21 -8.37 25.14 -9.74
CA ASN A 21 -7.52 26.06 -10.50
C ASN A 21 -6.18 25.41 -10.91
N ILE A 22 -6.03 24.10 -10.70
CA ILE A 22 -4.79 23.36 -11.00
C ILE A 22 -4.75 23.03 -12.49
N LYS A 23 -3.63 23.35 -13.14
CA LYS A 23 -3.36 23.00 -14.54
C LYS A 23 -3.29 21.47 -14.70
N PRO A 24 -3.51 20.92 -15.91
CA PRO A 24 -3.31 19.50 -16.16
C PRO A 24 -1.92 19.04 -15.68
N LEU A 25 -1.89 17.91 -14.98
CA LEU A 25 -0.68 17.36 -14.39
C LEU A 25 -0.14 16.25 -15.28
N LYS A 26 1.00 16.48 -15.93
CA LYS A 26 1.69 15.43 -16.69
C LYS A 26 2.07 14.27 -15.76
N LEU A 27 1.82 13.04 -16.19
CA LEU A 27 2.27 11.85 -15.48
C LEU A 27 3.79 11.75 -15.54
N SER A 28 4.41 11.52 -14.39
CA SER A 28 5.85 11.36 -14.23
C SER A 28 6.34 9.99 -14.69
N VAL A 29 7.66 9.83 -14.80
CA VAL A 29 8.32 8.52 -15.04
C VAL A 29 7.96 7.46 -14.00
N SER A 30 7.53 7.87 -12.80
CA SER A 30 7.10 6.96 -11.73
C SER A 30 5.61 6.65 -11.77
N ASP A 31 4.80 7.52 -12.40
CA ASP A 31 3.36 7.32 -12.59
C ASP A 31 3.08 6.40 -13.79
N LEU A 32 3.78 6.62 -14.90
CA LEU A 32 3.53 5.95 -16.19
C LEU A 32 3.58 4.42 -16.12
N PRO A 33 4.53 3.76 -15.41
CA PRO A 33 4.55 2.31 -15.26
C PRO A 33 3.28 1.76 -14.62
N MET A 34 2.67 2.53 -13.72
CA MET A 34 1.49 2.13 -12.96
C MET A 34 0.22 2.12 -13.80
N LEU A 35 0.23 2.60 -15.05
CA LEU A 35 -0.91 2.50 -15.97
C LEU A 35 -1.38 1.05 -16.20
N SER A 36 -0.51 0.06 -15.99
CA SER A 36 -0.83 -1.38 -16.09
C SER A 36 -1.26 -2.04 -14.77
N CYS A 37 -1.18 -1.33 -13.64
CA CYS A 37 -1.58 -1.85 -12.32
C CYS A 37 -3.08 -1.68 -12.10
N HIS A 38 -3.66 -2.46 -11.18
CA HIS A 38 -5.03 -2.18 -10.72
C HIS A 38 -5.07 -0.92 -9.86
N TYR A 39 -6.23 -0.27 -9.83
CA TYR A 39 -6.56 0.74 -8.83
C TYR A 39 -6.25 0.20 -7.42
N ILE A 40 -5.68 1.04 -6.56
CA ILE A 40 -5.42 0.73 -5.16
C ILE A 40 -6.77 0.64 -4.44
N GLN A 41 -7.06 -0.49 -3.80
CA GLN A 41 -8.22 -0.69 -2.94
C GLN A 41 -7.78 -0.89 -1.49
N LYS A 42 -8.10 0.06 -0.60
CA LYS A 42 -7.89 -0.07 0.85
C LYS A 42 -9.08 0.53 1.59
N GLY A 43 -9.51 -0.14 2.64
CA GLY A 43 -10.68 0.26 3.41
C GLY A 43 -10.52 -0.03 4.89
N VAL A 44 -11.39 0.60 5.66
CA VAL A 44 -11.42 0.52 7.12
C VAL A 44 -12.75 -0.08 7.58
N LEU A 45 -12.68 -1.08 8.45
CA LEU A 45 -13.84 -1.58 9.17
C LEU A 45 -13.97 -0.82 10.49
N LEU A 46 -15.13 -0.23 10.73
CA LEU A 46 -15.44 0.56 11.92
C LEU A 46 -16.65 -0.06 12.63
N THR A 47 -16.76 0.18 13.93
CA THR A 47 -17.99 -0.14 14.68
C THR A 47 -19.16 0.68 14.16
N ALA A 48 -20.38 0.29 14.53
CA ALA A 48 -21.58 1.04 14.20
C ALA A 48 -21.41 2.55 14.53
N PRO A 49 -21.84 3.44 13.61
CA PRO A 49 -21.79 4.88 13.86
C PRO A 49 -22.79 5.28 14.95
N PRO A 50 -22.56 6.41 15.65
CA PRO A 50 -23.48 6.93 16.67
C PRO A 50 -24.71 7.62 16.07
N SER A 51 -24.67 7.96 14.78
CA SER A 51 -25.76 8.61 14.03
C SER A 51 -26.56 7.59 13.22
N SER A 52 -27.71 8.02 12.66
CA SER A 52 -28.38 7.24 11.63
C SER A 52 -27.47 7.02 10.42
N PHE A 53 -27.68 5.93 9.67
CA PHE A 53 -26.90 5.67 8.47
C PHE A 53 -27.16 6.70 7.36
N ASP A 54 -28.38 7.24 7.26
CA ASP A 54 -28.69 8.28 6.27
C ASP A 54 -27.91 9.57 6.57
N ASP A 55 -27.86 9.99 7.84
CA ASP A 55 -27.06 11.15 8.27
C ASP A 55 -25.56 10.90 8.05
N LEU A 56 -25.08 9.68 8.31
CA LEU A 56 -23.69 9.31 8.05
C LEU A 56 -23.37 9.44 6.56
N ILE A 57 -24.22 8.92 5.68
CA ILE A 57 -24.01 8.98 4.23
C ILE A 57 -23.99 10.43 3.74
N LEU A 58 -24.88 11.30 4.24
CA LEU A 58 -24.87 12.72 3.92
C LEU A 58 -23.56 13.40 4.39
N SER A 59 -23.15 13.14 5.63
CA SER A 59 -21.90 13.66 6.21
C SER A 59 -20.67 13.22 5.41
N LEU A 60 -20.59 11.96 5.04
CA LEU A 60 -19.49 11.41 4.24
C LEU A 60 -19.45 12.01 2.83
N LYS A 61 -20.60 12.19 2.16
CA LYS A 61 -20.65 12.84 0.84
C LYS A 61 -20.16 14.30 0.89
N HIS A 62 -20.63 15.07 1.88
CA HIS A 62 -20.18 16.45 2.06
C HIS A 62 -18.68 16.51 2.38
N SER A 63 -18.21 15.66 3.29
CA SER A 63 -16.79 15.60 3.66
C SER A 63 -15.90 15.17 2.48
N LEU A 64 -16.38 14.26 1.64
CA LEU A 64 -15.69 13.84 0.42
C LEU A 64 -15.61 14.99 -0.58
N SER A 65 -16.70 15.74 -0.79
CA SER A 65 -16.72 16.94 -1.62
C SER A 65 -15.67 17.97 -1.16
N ALA A 66 -15.62 18.26 0.14
CA ALA A 66 -14.61 19.15 0.71
C ALA A 66 -13.18 18.59 0.59
N ALA A 67 -12.97 17.29 0.82
CA ALA A 67 -11.67 16.66 0.63
C ALA A 67 -11.19 16.78 -0.82
N LEU A 68 -12.07 16.56 -1.80
CA LEU A 68 -11.71 16.65 -3.23
C LEU A 68 -11.27 18.06 -3.64
N SER A 69 -11.74 19.11 -2.98
CA SER A 69 -11.24 20.48 -3.19
C SER A 69 -9.75 20.62 -2.86
N HIS A 70 -9.23 19.81 -1.93
CA HIS A 70 -7.80 19.73 -1.63
C HIS A 70 -7.05 18.78 -2.57
N PHE A 71 -7.75 17.82 -3.18
CA PHE A 71 -7.19 16.79 -4.05
C PHE A 71 -7.84 16.79 -5.44
N PRO A 72 -7.82 17.91 -6.18
CA PRO A 72 -8.59 18.06 -7.42
C PRO A 72 -8.18 17.07 -8.52
N ALA A 73 -6.93 16.59 -8.50
CA ALA A 73 -6.46 15.53 -9.40
C ALA A 73 -7.30 14.25 -9.31
N LEU A 74 -7.86 13.91 -8.14
CA LEU A 74 -8.70 12.72 -7.97
C LEU A 74 -10.09 12.85 -8.58
N ALA A 75 -10.60 14.08 -8.71
CA ALA A 75 -11.86 14.37 -9.38
C ALA A 75 -11.70 14.57 -10.91
N GLY A 76 -10.48 14.41 -11.43
CA GLY A 76 -10.14 14.55 -12.84
C GLY A 76 -10.35 13.31 -13.70
N ARG A 77 -9.77 13.31 -14.90
CA ARG A 77 -9.63 12.15 -15.80
C ARG A 77 -8.22 12.10 -16.40
N LEU A 78 -7.78 10.93 -16.84
CA LEU A 78 -6.58 10.84 -17.66
C LEU A 78 -6.88 11.33 -19.08
N SER A 79 -5.90 11.94 -19.73
CA SER A 79 -5.94 12.30 -21.14
C SER A 79 -4.57 12.10 -21.75
N THR A 80 -4.52 11.60 -22.99
CA THR A 80 -3.27 11.54 -23.77
C THR A 80 -3.29 12.66 -24.80
N ASP A 81 -2.22 13.46 -24.88
CA ASP A 81 -2.11 14.54 -25.86
C ASP A 81 -1.59 14.04 -27.23
N SER A 82 -1.50 14.94 -28.20
CA SER A 82 -1.05 14.62 -29.56
C SER A 82 0.43 14.21 -29.64
N GLN A 83 1.23 14.48 -28.60
CA GLN A 83 2.62 14.06 -28.49
C GLN A 83 2.75 12.72 -27.73
N GLY A 84 1.65 12.15 -27.25
CA GLY A 84 1.62 10.89 -26.52
C GLY A 84 1.86 11.03 -25.02
N TYR A 85 1.96 12.24 -24.46
CA TYR A 85 2.07 12.40 -23.02
C TYR A 85 0.71 12.21 -22.35
N VAL A 86 0.71 11.46 -21.25
CA VAL A 86 -0.48 11.25 -20.43
C VAL A 86 -0.53 12.30 -19.32
N HIS A 87 -1.69 12.92 -19.14
CA HIS A 87 -1.97 13.96 -18.17
C HIS A 87 -3.16 13.59 -17.30
N ILE A 88 -3.19 14.09 -16.07
CA ILE A 88 -4.39 14.19 -15.26
C ILE A 88 -5.02 15.54 -15.56
N VAL A 89 -6.16 15.55 -16.22
CA VAL A 89 -6.96 16.76 -16.43
C VAL A 89 -7.84 16.97 -15.20
N CYS A 90 -7.52 17.99 -14.41
CA CYS A 90 -8.26 18.36 -13.19
C CYS A 90 -9.56 19.12 -13.55
N ASN A 91 -10.51 18.43 -14.20
CA ASN A 91 -11.74 18.99 -14.76
C ASN A 91 -12.97 18.90 -13.83
N ASP A 92 -12.78 18.58 -12.55
CA ASP A 92 -13.84 18.47 -11.54
C ASP A 92 -14.99 17.50 -11.93
N ALA A 93 -14.72 16.53 -12.82
CA ALA A 93 -15.70 15.53 -13.26
C ALA A 93 -16.19 14.60 -12.15
N GLY A 94 -15.58 14.68 -10.95
CA GLY A 94 -16.03 14.02 -9.74
C GLY A 94 -15.61 12.56 -9.63
N VAL A 95 -15.98 11.96 -8.50
CA VAL A 95 -15.67 10.58 -8.10
C VAL A 95 -16.96 9.82 -7.79
N ASP A 96 -16.94 8.49 -7.94
CA ASP A 96 -18.10 7.67 -7.59
C ASP A 96 -18.22 7.53 -6.06
N PHE A 97 -19.43 7.72 -5.54
CA PHE A 97 -19.80 7.40 -4.17
C PHE A 97 -20.90 6.33 -4.18
N ILE A 98 -20.65 5.21 -3.51
CA ILE A 98 -21.52 4.04 -3.48
C ILE A 98 -21.96 3.77 -2.04
N HIS A 99 -23.25 3.63 -1.81
CA HIS A 99 -23.80 3.13 -0.56
C HIS A 99 -24.32 1.71 -0.80
N ALA A 100 -23.84 0.76 -0.02
CA ALA A 100 -24.26 -0.63 -0.07
C ALA A 100 -24.66 -1.17 1.32
N LYS A 101 -25.44 -2.26 1.34
CA LYS A 101 -25.86 -2.97 2.54
C LYS A 101 -25.44 -4.44 2.47
N ALA A 102 -24.83 -4.92 3.54
CA ALA A 102 -24.49 -6.31 3.79
C ALA A 102 -24.99 -6.71 5.19
N LYS A 103 -26.27 -6.45 5.48
CA LYS A 103 -26.91 -6.64 6.80
C LYS A 103 -26.93 -8.07 7.32
N HIS A 104 -26.60 -9.05 6.49
CA HIS A 104 -26.44 -10.45 6.89
C HIS A 104 -25.08 -10.72 7.55
N LEU A 105 -24.14 -9.78 7.49
CA LEU A 105 -22.80 -9.88 8.10
C LEU A 105 -22.71 -9.04 9.37
N THR A 106 -22.07 -9.60 10.39
CA THR A 106 -21.69 -8.89 11.61
C THR A 106 -20.18 -8.63 11.62
N LEU A 107 -19.74 -7.67 12.42
CA LEU A 107 -18.33 -7.38 12.66
C LEU A 107 -17.58 -8.63 13.09
N ASN A 108 -18.10 -9.34 14.10
CA ASN A 108 -17.45 -10.55 14.60
C ASN A 108 -17.34 -11.64 13.52
N ALA A 109 -18.34 -11.78 12.64
CA ALA A 109 -18.30 -12.78 11.57
C ALA A 109 -17.19 -12.53 10.53
N VAL A 110 -16.81 -11.27 10.29
CA VAL A 110 -15.86 -10.91 9.22
C VAL A 110 -14.43 -10.69 9.70
N VAL A 111 -14.20 -10.58 11.01
CA VAL A 111 -12.85 -10.49 11.62
C VAL A 111 -12.61 -11.49 12.75
N SER A 112 -13.42 -12.55 12.84
CA SER A 112 -13.23 -13.57 13.89
C SER A 112 -11.83 -14.20 13.78
N PRO A 113 -11.09 -14.36 14.88
CA PRO A 113 -9.84 -15.13 14.91
C PRO A 113 -10.00 -16.59 14.48
N SER A 114 -11.23 -17.12 14.46
CA SER A 114 -11.52 -18.48 13.98
C SER A 114 -11.59 -18.58 12.45
N LEU A 115 -11.56 -17.47 11.73
CA LEU A 115 -11.55 -17.49 10.27
C LEU A 115 -10.22 -18.05 9.80
N VAL A 116 -10.31 -19.00 8.87
CA VAL A 116 -9.12 -19.57 8.27
C VAL A 116 -8.50 -18.57 7.30
N ASP A 117 -9.29 -17.97 6.41
CA ASP A 117 -8.84 -16.97 5.43
C ASP A 117 -9.54 -15.62 5.67
N VAL A 118 -9.00 -14.55 5.08
CA VAL A 118 -9.67 -13.24 5.05
C VAL A 118 -11.07 -13.41 4.45
N HIS A 119 -12.09 -12.93 5.17
CA HIS A 119 -13.47 -13.12 4.76
C HIS A 119 -13.72 -12.55 3.34
N PRO A 120 -14.31 -13.33 2.40
CA PRO A 120 -14.40 -12.94 1.00
C PRO A 120 -15.27 -11.70 0.74
N CYS A 121 -16.17 -11.34 1.68
CA CYS A 121 -17.03 -10.16 1.54
C CYS A 121 -16.27 -8.86 1.30
N PHE A 122 -15.03 -8.72 1.80
CA PHE A 122 -14.26 -7.50 1.59
C PHE A 122 -13.98 -7.24 0.11
N LYS A 123 -14.03 -8.26 -0.75
CA LYS A 123 -13.91 -8.10 -2.21
C LYS A 123 -15.13 -7.37 -2.81
N GLU A 124 -16.30 -7.45 -2.18
CA GLU A 124 -17.52 -6.76 -2.63
C GLU A 124 -17.66 -5.35 -2.04
N PHE A 125 -16.76 -4.95 -1.13
CA PHE A 125 -16.86 -3.69 -0.39
C PHE A 125 -16.10 -2.53 -1.04
N PHE A 126 -15.73 -2.68 -2.32
CA PHE A 126 -15.00 -1.70 -3.10
C PHE A 126 -15.63 -1.49 -4.47
N ALA A 127 -15.31 -0.36 -5.09
CA ALA A 127 -15.65 -0.08 -6.47
C ALA A 127 -14.52 -0.56 -7.41
N TYR A 128 -14.83 -0.64 -8.70
CA TYR A 128 -13.85 -0.84 -9.78
C TYR A 128 -12.99 -2.10 -9.65
N ASP A 129 -13.64 -3.23 -9.40
CA ASP A 129 -12.95 -4.51 -9.30
C ASP A 129 -12.07 -4.78 -10.52
N MET A 130 -10.79 -5.07 -10.24
CA MET A 130 -9.76 -5.38 -11.24
C MET A 130 -9.58 -4.30 -12.31
N MET A 131 -10.01 -3.07 -12.05
CA MET A 131 -9.84 -1.98 -13.00
C MET A 131 -8.38 -1.57 -13.11
N ILE A 132 -7.85 -1.63 -14.32
CA ILE A 132 -6.49 -1.20 -14.66
C ILE A 132 -6.44 0.34 -14.72
N SER A 133 -5.34 0.92 -14.22
CA SER A 133 -5.13 2.37 -14.15
C SER A 133 -5.30 3.12 -15.48
N TYR A 134 -5.00 2.50 -16.62
CA TYR A 134 -5.25 3.10 -17.92
C TYR A 134 -6.73 3.43 -18.19
N ALA A 135 -7.67 2.71 -17.56
CA ALA A 135 -9.11 2.99 -17.65
C ALA A 135 -9.48 4.39 -17.13
N GLY A 136 -8.61 5.06 -16.38
CA GLY A 136 -8.79 6.44 -15.93
C GLY A 136 -8.99 7.47 -17.05
N HIS A 137 -8.73 7.10 -18.32
CA HIS A 137 -9.10 7.91 -19.49
C HIS A 137 -10.61 8.06 -19.66
N HIS A 138 -11.37 7.03 -19.27
CA HIS A 138 -12.82 6.95 -19.49
C HIS A 138 -13.61 6.79 -18.18
N ASN A 139 -12.94 6.47 -17.08
CA ASN A 139 -13.54 6.21 -15.77
C ASN A 139 -13.04 7.22 -14.73
N PRO A 140 -13.81 7.45 -13.64
CA PRO A 140 -13.32 8.25 -12.53
C PRO A 140 -12.01 7.69 -11.95
N LEU A 141 -11.16 8.59 -11.44
CA LEU A 141 -9.86 8.24 -10.89
C LEU A 141 -9.95 7.75 -9.44
N ALA A 142 -11.08 7.97 -8.77
CA ALA A 142 -11.34 7.48 -7.44
C ALA A 142 -12.80 7.10 -7.24
N ALA A 143 -13.05 6.32 -6.19
CA ALA A 143 -14.37 6.00 -5.68
C ALA A 143 -14.33 5.69 -4.18
N VAL A 144 -15.43 5.98 -3.49
CA VAL A 144 -15.67 5.60 -2.10
C VAL A 144 -16.91 4.74 -2.03
N GLN A 145 -16.80 3.55 -1.43
CA GLN A 145 -17.95 2.71 -1.11
C GLN A 145 -18.12 2.61 0.40
N VAL A 146 -19.32 2.93 0.88
CA VAL A 146 -19.72 2.77 2.27
C VAL A 146 -20.67 1.58 2.35
N THR A 147 -20.24 0.53 3.04
CA THR A 147 -21.03 -0.70 3.19
C THR A 147 -21.51 -0.85 4.63
N GLU A 148 -22.82 -0.84 4.81
CA GLU A 148 -23.50 -1.02 6.10
C GLU A 148 -23.65 -2.51 6.42
N LEU A 149 -23.03 -2.96 7.52
CA LEU A 149 -23.18 -4.29 8.10
C LEU A 149 -24.27 -4.27 9.20
N ALA A 150 -24.57 -5.41 9.80
CA ALA A 150 -25.57 -5.51 10.87
C ALA A 150 -25.25 -4.57 12.06
N ASP A 151 -23.98 -4.52 12.46
CA ASP A 151 -23.45 -3.86 13.67
C ASP A 151 -22.15 -3.06 13.40
N ALA A 152 -21.84 -2.79 12.12
CA ALA A 152 -20.61 -2.15 11.70
C ALA A 152 -20.77 -1.39 10.37
N VAL A 153 -19.74 -0.64 10.01
CA VAL A 153 -19.64 0.01 8.71
C VAL A 153 -18.24 -0.21 8.13
N PHE A 154 -18.18 -0.50 6.84
CA PHE A 154 -16.93 -0.54 6.09
C PHE A 154 -16.86 0.64 5.14
N VAL A 155 -15.76 1.40 5.18
CA VAL A 155 -15.48 2.48 4.23
C VAL A 155 -14.33 2.03 3.34
N GLY A 156 -14.64 1.64 2.10
CA GLY A 156 -13.69 1.26 1.07
C GLY A 156 -13.31 2.45 0.20
N CYS A 157 -12.02 2.70 0.03
CA CYS A 157 -11.49 3.73 -0.87
C CYS A 157 -10.74 3.05 -2.02
N THR A 158 -11.07 3.46 -3.26
CA THR A 158 -10.47 2.95 -4.49
C THR A 158 -9.87 4.12 -5.27
N VAL A 159 -8.58 4.07 -5.61
CA VAL A 159 -7.89 5.17 -6.33
C VAL A 159 -6.96 4.63 -7.40
N ASN A 160 -6.93 5.30 -8.55
CA ASN A 160 -6.07 4.98 -9.69
C ASN A 160 -4.57 5.00 -9.29
N HIS A 161 -3.86 3.89 -9.49
CA HIS A 161 -2.48 3.75 -9.06
C HIS A 161 -1.49 4.62 -9.88
N ALA A 162 -1.82 4.98 -11.12
CA ALA A 162 -1.04 5.95 -11.90
C ALA A 162 -1.19 7.40 -11.39
N VAL A 163 -2.11 7.66 -10.46
CA VAL A 163 -2.35 8.99 -9.89
C VAL A 163 -1.78 9.11 -8.49
N THR A 164 -1.69 7.99 -7.75
CA THR A 164 -1.23 7.96 -6.36
C THR A 164 -0.39 6.73 -6.05
N ASP A 165 0.60 6.89 -5.18
CA ASP A 165 1.22 5.80 -4.44
C ASP A 165 0.60 5.66 -3.04
N GLY A 166 1.10 4.72 -2.23
CA GLY A 166 0.59 4.51 -0.86
C GLY A 166 0.70 5.75 0.03
N THR A 167 1.70 6.61 -0.16
CA THR A 167 1.88 7.85 0.63
C THR A 167 0.78 8.86 0.30
N SER A 168 0.58 9.16 -1.00
CA SER A 168 -0.46 10.11 -1.44
C SER A 168 -1.88 9.57 -1.27
N PHE A 169 -2.07 8.25 -1.42
CA PHE A 169 -3.34 7.57 -1.14
C PHE A 169 -3.79 7.78 0.31
N TRP A 170 -2.94 7.43 1.29
CA TRP A 170 -3.31 7.56 2.70
C TRP A 170 -3.39 9.02 3.14
N HIS A 171 -2.66 9.92 2.48
CA HIS A 171 -2.83 11.36 2.70
C HIS A 171 -4.25 11.83 2.34
N PHE A 172 -4.77 11.42 1.18
CA PHE A 172 -6.16 11.70 0.80
C PHE A 172 -7.14 11.04 1.76
N PHE A 173 -7.00 9.74 2.01
CA PHE A 173 -7.99 8.99 2.79
C PHE A 173 -8.08 9.48 4.24
N ASN A 174 -6.94 9.82 4.86
CA ASN A 174 -6.93 10.40 6.21
C ASN A 174 -7.42 11.84 6.25
N THR A 175 -7.18 12.64 5.20
CA THR A 175 -7.78 13.97 5.08
C THR A 175 -9.30 13.87 5.01
N PHE A 176 -9.82 12.95 4.21
CA PHE A 176 -11.25 12.68 4.13
C PHE A 176 -11.84 12.31 5.50
N ALA A 177 -11.24 11.34 6.21
CA ALA A 177 -11.67 10.97 7.56
C ALA A 177 -11.59 12.13 8.57
N ALA A 178 -10.52 12.92 8.53
CA ALA A 178 -10.33 14.06 9.42
C ALA A 178 -11.38 15.17 9.21
N ILE A 179 -11.77 15.43 7.96
CA ILE A 179 -12.85 16.38 7.63
C ILE A 179 -14.19 15.87 8.16
N THR A 180 -14.50 14.58 8.00
CA THR A 180 -15.71 13.99 8.57
C THR A 180 -15.73 14.10 10.09
N LYS A 181 -14.60 13.85 10.77
CA LYS A 181 -14.49 13.94 12.23
C LYS A 181 -14.64 15.37 12.77
N GLY A 182 -14.11 16.36 12.07
CA GLY A 182 -13.97 17.73 12.56
C GLY A 182 -14.95 18.76 12.00
N GLY A 183 -15.79 18.36 11.03
CA GLY A 183 -16.46 19.30 10.12
C GLY A 183 -15.46 20.02 9.22
N ALA A 184 -15.97 20.72 8.19
CA ALA A 184 -15.16 21.48 7.21
C ALA A 184 -14.23 22.56 7.81
N ALA A 185 -14.34 22.84 9.13
CA ALA A 185 -13.58 23.86 9.83
C ALA A 185 -12.17 23.43 10.30
N LYS A 186 -11.79 22.14 10.20
CA LYS A 186 -10.40 21.74 10.50
C LYS A 186 -9.52 21.88 9.26
N LYS A 187 -8.54 22.78 9.34
CA LYS A 187 -7.45 22.92 8.37
C LYS A 187 -6.85 21.53 8.09
N VAL A 188 -6.83 21.12 6.82
CA VAL A 188 -5.94 20.05 6.36
C VAL A 188 -4.55 20.38 6.90
N LEU A 189 -3.94 19.45 7.63
CA LEU A 189 -2.68 19.72 8.32
C LEU A 189 -1.62 20.23 7.33
N ARG A 190 -1.59 19.70 6.10
CA ARG A 190 -0.75 20.17 4.97
C ARG A 190 -1.42 19.85 3.62
N ALA A 191 -1.42 20.79 2.69
CA ALA A 191 -1.94 20.56 1.34
C ALA A 191 -1.03 19.61 0.54
N PRO A 192 -1.59 18.79 -0.37
CA PRO A 192 -0.78 18.03 -1.32
C PRO A 192 0.02 18.95 -2.25
N ASP A 193 1.26 18.57 -2.54
CA ASP A 193 2.12 19.26 -3.51
C ASP A 193 1.91 18.67 -4.91
N PHE A 194 1.42 19.50 -5.82
CA PHE A 194 1.16 19.11 -7.22
C PHE A 194 2.26 19.53 -8.19
N THR A 195 3.40 20.06 -7.69
CA THR A 195 4.53 20.45 -8.52
C THR A 195 4.96 19.30 -9.43
N ARG A 196 5.23 19.58 -10.70
CA ARG A 196 5.68 18.58 -11.68
C ARG A 196 7.07 18.87 -12.21
N GLU A 197 7.60 20.06 -12.01
CA GLU A 197 8.95 20.51 -12.34
C GLU A 197 9.99 19.87 -11.39
N THR A 198 10.11 18.55 -11.47
CA THR A 198 10.93 17.72 -10.58
C THR A 198 11.74 16.72 -11.41
N VAL A 199 12.69 16.02 -10.79
CA VAL A 199 13.52 15.00 -11.46
C VAL A 199 12.72 13.86 -12.11
N VAL A 200 11.48 13.64 -11.66
CA VAL A 200 10.63 12.56 -12.20
C VAL A 200 9.83 13.00 -13.44
N ASN A 201 9.92 14.26 -13.86
CA ASN A 201 9.29 14.72 -15.10
C ASN A 201 10.25 14.54 -16.28
N SER A 202 9.78 13.86 -17.32
CA SER A 202 10.60 13.44 -18.46
C SER A 202 9.95 13.77 -19.79
N SER A 203 10.75 13.98 -20.84
CA SER A 203 10.29 14.04 -22.23
C SER A 203 10.10 12.65 -22.87
N ALA A 204 10.45 11.56 -22.18
CA ALA A 204 10.20 10.22 -22.67
C ALA A 204 8.69 9.93 -22.78
N VAL A 205 8.30 9.27 -23.87
CA VAL A 205 6.91 8.89 -24.15
C VAL A 205 6.76 7.38 -23.98
N LEU A 206 5.84 6.97 -23.12
CA LEU A 206 5.47 5.57 -22.98
C LEU A 206 4.48 5.18 -24.08
N HIS A 207 4.91 4.33 -25.00
CA HIS A 207 4.02 3.77 -26.01
C HIS A 207 3.14 2.67 -25.40
N VAL A 208 1.86 2.96 -25.26
CA VAL A 208 0.85 2.00 -24.80
C VAL A 208 0.27 1.26 -26.01
N PRO A 209 0.06 -0.07 -25.95
CA PRO A 209 -0.59 -0.82 -27.03
C PRO A 209 -1.98 -0.28 -27.37
N ALA A 210 -2.41 -0.48 -28.62
CA ALA A 210 -3.80 -0.18 -29.02
C ALA A 210 -4.79 -0.94 -28.13
N GLY A 211 -5.76 -0.22 -27.56
CA GLY A 211 -6.71 -0.76 -26.58
C GLY A 211 -6.23 -0.72 -25.12
N GLY A 212 -5.02 -0.23 -24.85
CA GLY A 212 -4.48 -0.07 -23.51
C GLY A 212 -3.61 -1.25 -23.04
N PRO A 213 -3.00 -1.13 -21.84
CA PRO A 213 -2.24 -2.20 -21.23
C PRO A 213 -3.16 -3.33 -20.77
N LYS A 214 -2.62 -4.56 -20.75
CA LYS A 214 -3.29 -5.75 -20.23
C LYS A 214 -2.72 -6.15 -18.88
N LEU A 215 -3.50 -6.94 -18.14
CA LEU A 215 -3.02 -7.59 -16.93
C LEU A 215 -1.86 -8.53 -17.24
N THR A 216 -0.88 -8.54 -16.34
CA THR A 216 0.36 -9.31 -16.47
C THR A 216 0.38 -10.55 -15.55
N PHE A 217 -0.72 -10.82 -14.86
CA PHE A 217 -0.92 -12.00 -14.03
C PHE A 217 -2.33 -12.57 -14.23
N ASP A 218 -2.51 -13.84 -13.88
CA ASP A 218 -3.80 -14.51 -13.91
C ASP A 218 -4.66 -14.07 -12.72
N ALA A 219 -5.69 -13.28 -13.02
CA ALA A 219 -6.65 -12.74 -12.07
C ALA A 219 -7.62 -13.79 -11.50
N ASP A 220 -7.76 -14.93 -12.18
CA ASP A 220 -8.71 -15.99 -11.85
C ASP A 220 -8.02 -17.19 -11.18
N GLN A 221 -6.69 -17.13 -11.02
CA GLN A 221 -5.92 -18.12 -10.27
C GLN A 221 -6.54 -18.31 -8.86
N PRO A 222 -6.81 -19.55 -8.44
CA PRO A 222 -7.23 -19.83 -7.07
C PRO A 222 -6.13 -19.46 -6.07
N LEU A 223 -6.41 -18.48 -5.21
CA LEU A 223 -5.48 -17.94 -4.22
C LEU A 223 -6.13 -17.92 -2.84
N ARG A 224 -5.31 -18.16 -1.82
CA ARG A 224 -5.68 -17.91 -0.41
C ARG A 224 -5.12 -16.58 0.03
N GLU A 225 -5.89 -15.89 0.87
CA GLU A 225 -5.54 -14.60 1.45
C GLU A 225 -5.57 -14.71 2.97
N ARG A 226 -4.44 -14.39 3.60
CA ARG A 226 -4.24 -14.54 5.04
C ARG A 226 -3.59 -13.33 5.66
N VAL A 227 -4.00 -12.96 6.86
CA VAL A 227 -3.26 -11.97 7.65
C VAL A 227 -2.52 -12.68 8.78
N PHE A 228 -1.20 -12.53 8.79
CA PHE A 228 -0.35 -13.01 9.87
C PHE A 228 0.07 -11.83 10.73
N HIS A 229 -0.33 -11.85 12.00
CA HIS A 229 0.00 -10.83 12.97
C HIS A 229 1.32 -11.15 13.68
N PHE A 230 2.21 -10.16 13.68
CA PHE A 230 3.50 -10.22 14.38
C PHE A 230 3.54 -9.16 15.45
N SER A 231 3.60 -9.58 16.71
CA SER A 231 3.82 -8.67 17.82
C SER A 231 5.19 -7.97 17.69
N ARG A 232 5.31 -6.82 18.37
CA ARG A 232 6.59 -6.11 18.48
C ARG A 232 7.70 -7.03 19.00
N GLU A 233 7.39 -7.88 19.98
CA GLU A 233 8.36 -8.79 20.58
C GLU A 233 8.88 -9.82 19.55
N SER A 234 7.98 -10.47 18.80
CA SER A 234 8.35 -11.40 17.74
C SER A 234 9.25 -10.74 16.68
N ILE A 235 8.92 -9.52 16.28
CA ILE A 235 9.70 -8.76 15.30
C ILE A 235 11.09 -8.40 15.86
N LEU A 236 11.19 -8.04 17.13
CA LEU A 236 12.48 -7.77 17.78
C LEU A 236 13.33 -9.03 17.89
N LYS A 237 12.73 -10.20 18.17
CA LYS A 237 13.45 -11.49 18.13
C LYS A 237 14.01 -11.78 16.74
N LEU A 238 13.25 -11.52 15.67
CA LEU A 238 13.72 -11.62 14.30
C LEU A 238 14.87 -10.64 14.01
N LYS A 239 14.73 -9.38 14.44
CA LYS A 239 15.79 -8.36 14.29
C LYS A 239 17.07 -8.80 14.99
N LEU A 240 16.98 -9.27 16.23
CA LEU A 240 18.13 -9.77 16.99
C LEU A 240 18.80 -10.93 16.25
N ARG A 241 18.02 -11.94 15.82
CA ARG A 241 18.53 -13.09 15.06
C ARG A 241 19.22 -12.68 13.76
N ALA A 242 18.66 -11.72 13.02
CA ALA A 242 19.28 -11.24 11.79
C ALA A 242 20.61 -10.49 12.03
N ASN A 243 20.78 -9.84 13.19
CA ASN A 243 21.98 -9.08 13.52
C ASN A 243 23.03 -9.88 14.33
N ALA A 244 22.73 -11.09 14.82
CA ALA A 244 23.52 -11.86 15.81
C ALA A 244 24.91 -12.40 15.39
N ASN A 245 25.54 -11.88 14.33
CA ASN A 245 26.92 -12.20 13.93
C ASN A 245 27.86 -10.96 13.94
N THR A 246 27.45 -9.85 14.55
CA THR A 246 28.40 -8.80 14.96
C THR A 246 29.00 -9.20 16.31
N ASN A 247 30.33 -9.19 16.43
CA ASN A 247 31.11 -9.50 17.64
C ASN A 247 30.86 -8.52 18.82
N GLU A 248 29.61 -8.23 19.16
CA GLU A 248 29.23 -7.41 20.31
C GLU A 248 27.93 -8.00 20.91
N LEU A 249 28.10 -8.98 21.81
CA LEU A 249 27.04 -9.48 22.69
C LEU A 249 26.84 -8.58 23.93
N THR A 250 27.28 -7.33 23.88
CA THR A 250 27.20 -6.38 24.99
C THR A 250 26.83 -4.99 24.47
N GLU A 251 25.73 -4.46 25.03
CA GLU A 251 25.16 -3.11 24.83
C GLU A 251 24.28 -2.83 23.61
N VAL A 252 23.02 -3.30 23.60
CA VAL A 252 21.90 -2.44 23.14
C VAL A 252 20.61 -2.72 23.93
N MET A 253 20.62 -2.49 25.24
CA MET A 253 19.40 -2.08 25.96
C MET A 253 19.38 -0.54 25.97
N GLY A 254 18.86 0.09 24.91
CA GLY A 254 18.77 1.56 24.93
C GLY A 254 18.57 2.32 23.64
N LYS A 255 18.28 1.71 22.49
CA LYS A 255 17.93 2.46 21.27
C LYS A 255 16.56 2.04 20.71
N GLN A 256 15.55 2.52 21.42
CA GLN A 256 14.19 2.67 20.93
C GLN A 256 14.15 3.94 20.07
N VAL A 257 13.86 3.84 18.78
CA VAL A 257 13.00 4.77 18.04
C VAL A 257 12.53 4.02 16.80
N ASN A 258 11.24 3.73 16.72
CA ASN A 258 10.59 3.61 15.42
C ASN A 258 10.63 5.01 14.84
N ASP A 259 11.28 5.22 13.69
CA ASP A 259 11.09 6.45 12.94
C ASP A 259 9.61 6.49 12.54
N GLY A 260 8.81 7.14 13.37
CA GLY A 260 7.41 7.40 13.08
C GLY A 260 7.32 8.17 11.77
N TRP A 261 6.15 8.10 11.13
CA TRP A 261 5.82 8.89 9.95
C TRP A 261 6.30 10.36 10.02
N LYS A 262 6.30 10.97 11.21
CA LYS A 262 6.74 12.35 11.46
C LYS A 262 8.26 12.58 11.37
N ILE A 263 9.10 11.56 11.59
CA ILE A 263 10.57 11.68 11.61
C ILE A 263 11.13 11.50 10.19
N VAL A 264 10.54 10.60 9.39
CA VAL A 264 10.99 10.36 8.00
C VAL A 264 10.61 11.50 7.05
N ASN A 265 9.55 12.25 7.38
CA ASN A 265 8.96 13.29 6.51
C ASN A 265 9.02 14.71 7.10
N GLY A 266 10.04 15.01 7.92
CA GLY A 266 10.38 16.39 8.28
C GLY A 266 9.25 17.17 8.92
N ASN A 267 8.91 16.84 10.16
CA ASN A 267 8.15 17.76 10.99
C ASN A 267 8.66 17.79 12.43
N GLY A 268 9.86 18.35 12.59
CA GLY A 268 10.44 18.69 13.89
C GLY A 268 10.90 20.15 13.87
N ASN A 269 10.16 21.02 14.55
CA ASN A 269 10.63 22.35 14.90
C ASN A 269 11.73 22.22 15.97
N GLY A 270 12.93 22.71 15.67
CA GLY A 270 13.88 23.33 16.61
C GLY A 270 14.48 22.51 17.77
N ASN A 271 15.81 22.43 17.74
CA ASN A 271 16.75 22.16 18.85
C ASN A 271 16.80 20.76 19.48
N GLY A 272 17.72 19.96 18.96
CA GLY A 272 18.33 18.84 19.69
C GLY A 272 19.68 18.51 19.07
N ASN A 273 20.76 19.05 19.64
CA ASN A 273 22.13 18.71 19.27
C ASN A 273 22.43 17.27 19.72
N GLY A 274 22.03 16.30 18.89
CA GLY A 274 22.31 14.88 19.10
C GLY A 274 23.24 14.38 18.01
N ARG A 275 24.53 14.22 18.34
CA ARG A 275 25.50 13.54 17.47
C ARG A 275 24.97 12.13 17.15
N VAL A 276 24.60 11.90 15.89
CA VAL A 276 24.26 10.58 15.37
C VAL A 276 25.57 9.81 15.22
N ASN A 277 25.87 8.90 16.16
CA ASN A 277 26.97 7.94 16.00
C ASN A 277 26.73 7.08 14.76
N GLY A 278 27.75 6.99 13.90
CA GLY A 278 27.73 6.39 12.55
C GLY A 278 27.49 4.87 12.44
N ASN A 279 26.84 4.21 13.40
CA ASN A 279 26.55 2.78 13.36
C ASN A 279 25.18 2.41 12.72
N GLY A 280 24.31 3.39 12.44
CA GLY A 280 22.96 3.13 11.91
C GLY A 280 22.90 2.59 10.48
N ARG A 281 24.01 2.69 9.71
CA ARG A 281 24.09 2.16 8.34
C ARG A 281 24.39 0.66 8.27
N ASN A 282 24.79 0.02 9.35
CA ASN A 282 25.16 -1.41 9.33
C ASN A 282 24.10 -2.32 10.01
N GLU A 283 23.09 -1.74 10.66
CA GLU A 283 22.08 -2.51 11.37
C GLU A 283 20.92 -2.90 10.44
N ILE A 284 20.62 -4.20 10.39
CA ILE A 284 19.46 -4.71 9.65
C ILE A 284 18.18 -4.33 10.40
N SER A 285 17.24 -3.69 9.70
CA SER A 285 16.00 -3.20 10.31
C SER A 285 15.02 -4.33 10.66
N SER A 286 14.10 -4.04 11.58
CA SER A 286 12.97 -4.92 11.92
C SER A 286 12.17 -5.36 10.69
N PHE A 287 11.85 -4.43 9.79
CA PHE A 287 11.06 -4.72 8.60
C PHE A 287 11.82 -5.60 7.59
N GLN A 288 13.14 -5.38 7.43
CA GLN A 288 13.99 -6.25 6.61
C GLN A 288 14.10 -7.65 7.20
N SER A 289 14.22 -7.76 8.53
CA SER A 289 14.31 -9.06 9.22
C SER A 289 13.01 -9.87 9.07
N LEU A 290 11.85 -9.22 9.23
CA LEU A 290 10.55 -9.82 8.99
C LEU A 290 10.36 -10.23 7.51
N SER A 291 10.74 -9.34 6.59
CA SER A 291 10.67 -9.60 5.15
C SER A 291 11.55 -10.78 4.73
N ALA A 292 12.76 -10.88 5.29
CA ALA A 292 13.68 -11.99 5.06
C ALA A 292 13.12 -13.32 5.58
N GLN A 293 12.51 -13.31 6.78
CA GLN A 293 11.88 -14.50 7.34
C GLN A 293 10.72 -14.98 6.46
N LEU A 294 9.86 -14.06 5.99
CA LEU A 294 8.79 -14.38 5.06
C LEU A 294 9.33 -14.93 3.74
N TRP A 295 10.38 -14.31 3.17
CA TRP A 295 10.97 -14.77 1.91
C TRP A 295 11.50 -16.20 2.00
N ARG A 296 12.20 -16.53 3.09
CA ARG A 296 12.69 -17.90 3.36
C ARG A 296 11.52 -18.88 3.52
N ALA A 297 10.51 -18.52 4.30
CA ALA A 297 9.36 -19.38 4.57
C ALA A 297 8.54 -19.68 3.31
N VAL A 298 8.21 -18.67 2.51
CA VAL A 298 7.49 -18.87 1.24
C VAL A 298 8.34 -19.67 0.26
N THR A 299 9.66 -19.45 0.22
CA THR A 299 10.56 -20.26 -0.63
C THR A 299 10.56 -21.74 -0.22
N ARG A 300 10.55 -22.05 1.08
CA ARG A 300 10.37 -23.43 1.57
C ARG A 300 9.02 -24.00 1.19
N ALA A 301 7.95 -23.24 1.42
CA ALA A 301 6.58 -23.65 1.14
C ALA A 301 6.34 -23.96 -0.35
N ARG A 302 7.06 -23.31 -1.26
CA ARG A 302 7.00 -23.56 -2.71
C ARG A 302 7.67 -24.85 -3.16
N LYS A 303 8.50 -25.50 -2.32
CA LYS A 303 9.12 -26.82 -2.56
C LYS A 303 9.75 -26.95 -3.96
N PHE A 304 10.54 -25.96 -4.37
CA PHE A 304 11.24 -26.03 -5.65
C PHE A 304 12.23 -27.20 -5.69
N ASN A 305 12.21 -27.95 -6.80
CA ASN A 305 13.13 -29.08 -7.01
C ASN A 305 14.53 -28.64 -7.43
N ASP A 306 14.63 -27.50 -8.11
CA ASP A 306 15.90 -26.96 -8.60
C ASP A 306 16.48 -25.93 -7.60
N PRO A 307 17.57 -26.25 -6.89
CA PRO A 307 18.22 -25.32 -5.99
C PRO A 307 18.89 -24.14 -6.72
N ALA A 308 19.20 -24.26 -8.01
CA ALA A 308 19.79 -23.18 -8.81
C ALA A 308 18.75 -22.16 -9.28
N LYS A 309 17.45 -22.46 -9.16
CA LYS A 309 16.37 -21.54 -9.54
C LYS A 309 16.52 -20.22 -8.77
N THR A 310 16.47 -19.11 -9.49
CA THR A 310 16.43 -17.77 -8.89
C THR A 310 15.08 -17.51 -8.23
N SER A 311 15.11 -16.99 -7.01
CA SER A 311 13.96 -16.44 -6.30
C SER A 311 14.16 -14.93 -6.14
N THR A 312 13.08 -14.16 -6.27
CA THR A 312 13.13 -12.69 -6.28
C THR A 312 12.22 -12.11 -5.20
N PHE A 313 12.76 -11.25 -4.34
CA PHE A 313 11.98 -10.44 -3.40
C PHE A 313 11.99 -8.97 -3.85
N ARG A 314 10.84 -8.46 -4.29
CA ARG A 314 10.68 -7.06 -4.71
C ARG A 314 10.14 -6.21 -3.58
N MET A 315 10.77 -5.07 -3.32
CA MET A 315 10.27 -4.04 -2.40
C MET A 315 9.95 -2.77 -3.16
N ALA A 316 8.81 -2.13 -2.84
CA ALA A 316 8.54 -0.77 -3.25
C ALA A 316 9.23 0.21 -2.27
N VAL A 317 10.12 1.06 -2.78
CA VAL A 317 10.86 2.05 -1.97
C VAL A 317 10.38 3.45 -2.30
N ASN A 318 9.90 4.15 -1.27
CA ASN A 318 9.60 5.58 -1.37
C ASN A 318 10.93 6.36 -1.44
N PHE A 319 11.09 7.14 -2.51
CA PHE A 319 12.31 7.91 -2.75
C PHE A 319 12.19 9.42 -2.47
N ARG A 320 11.04 9.91 -1.98
CA ARG A 320 10.84 11.36 -1.70
C ARG A 320 11.96 11.96 -0.84
N HIS A 321 12.35 11.23 0.21
CA HIS A 321 13.39 11.63 1.17
C HIS A 321 14.81 11.21 0.75
N ARG A 322 14.95 10.50 -0.38
CA ARG A 322 16.23 9.94 -0.87
C ARG A 322 16.87 10.81 -1.93
N LEU A 323 16.08 11.62 -2.61
CA LEU A 323 16.55 12.58 -3.61
C LEU A 323 17.23 13.78 -2.94
N GLU A 324 18.20 14.38 -3.64
CA GLU A 324 18.77 15.68 -3.29
C GLU A 324 18.68 16.64 -4.49
N PRO A 325 17.91 17.74 -4.41
CA PRO A 325 17.04 18.10 -3.28
C PRO A 325 15.87 17.11 -3.10
N LYS A 326 15.40 16.97 -1.86
CA LYS A 326 14.27 16.12 -1.51
C LYS A 326 13.00 16.59 -2.20
N LEU A 327 12.15 15.64 -2.59
CA LEU A 327 10.76 15.96 -2.96
C LEU A 327 9.99 16.36 -1.71
N ASP A 328 8.95 17.17 -1.90
CA ASP A 328 8.02 17.48 -0.81
C ASP A 328 7.44 16.18 -0.23
N ALA A 329 7.34 16.10 1.09
CA ALA A 329 6.80 14.94 1.78
C ALA A 329 5.34 14.63 1.37
N PHE A 330 4.62 15.64 0.91
CA PHE A 330 3.24 15.60 0.43
C PHE A 330 3.14 15.67 -1.09
N TYR A 331 4.24 15.46 -1.83
CA TYR A 331 4.22 15.28 -3.28
C TYR A 331 3.12 14.28 -3.68
N PHE A 332 2.19 14.77 -4.49
CA PHE A 332 1.03 14.04 -4.97
C PHE A 332 1.35 13.36 -6.29
N GLY A 333 1.28 12.03 -6.29
CA GLY A 333 1.76 11.18 -7.39
C GLY A 333 2.54 9.99 -6.84
N ASN A 334 3.12 9.23 -7.75
CA ASN A 334 4.04 8.15 -7.42
C ASN A 334 5.46 8.69 -7.23
N ALA A 335 6.03 8.45 -6.06
CA ALA A 335 7.46 8.61 -5.82
C ALA A 335 8.02 7.32 -5.22
N ILE A 336 7.86 6.23 -5.98
CA ILE A 336 8.28 4.88 -5.63
C ILE A 336 9.07 4.22 -6.76
N GLN A 337 10.09 3.43 -6.40
CA GLN A 337 10.76 2.51 -7.32
C GLN A 337 10.71 1.08 -6.77
N SER A 338 10.62 0.09 -7.64
CA SER A 338 10.69 -1.33 -7.25
C SER A 338 12.13 -1.80 -7.29
N ILE A 339 12.66 -2.21 -6.13
CA ILE A 339 14.00 -2.80 -6.04
C ILE A 339 13.89 -4.33 -5.93
N PRO A 340 14.38 -5.10 -6.92
CA PRO A 340 14.45 -6.55 -6.81
C PRO A 340 15.71 -6.97 -6.05
N THR A 341 15.55 -7.85 -5.06
CA THR A 341 16.64 -8.61 -4.45
C THR A 341 16.54 -10.06 -4.88
N VAL A 342 17.63 -10.65 -5.35
CA VAL A 342 17.66 -12.01 -5.89
C VAL A 342 18.63 -12.91 -5.13
N ALA A 343 18.30 -14.18 -5.04
CA ALA A 343 19.19 -15.25 -4.58
C ALA A 343 18.72 -16.59 -5.16
N THR A 344 19.59 -17.59 -5.15
CA THR A 344 19.18 -18.96 -5.52
C THR A 344 18.29 -19.54 -4.43
N VAL A 345 17.36 -20.43 -4.80
CA VAL A 345 16.56 -21.20 -3.83
C VAL A 345 17.48 -21.92 -2.86
N GLY A 346 18.54 -22.57 -3.36
CA GLY A 346 19.51 -23.28 -2.53
C GLY A 346 20.14 -22.40 -1.45
N ASP A 347 20.57 -21.19 -1.80
CA ASP A 347 21.16 -20.25 -0.82
C ASP A 347 20.13 -19.77 0.21
N ILE A 348 18.90 -19.46 -0.22
CA ILE A 348 17.83 -19.00 0.69
C ILE A 348 17.50 -20.07 1.73
N LEU A 349 17.49 -21.34 1.30
CA LEU A 349 17.09 -22.47 2.15
C LEU A 349 18.22 -23.00 3.04
N SER A 350 19.46 -23.02 2.54
CA SER A 350 20.60 -23.59 3.26
C SER A 350 21.26 -22.61 4.23
N ARG A 351 21.14 -21.30 4.00
CA ARG A 351 21.74 -20.26 4.85
C ARG A 351 20.77 -19.74 5.91
N ASP A 352 21.32 -19.04 6.90
CA ASP A 352 20.56 -18.47 8.01
C ASP A 352 19.70 -17.26 7.60
N LEU A 353 18.87 -16.78 8.54
CA LEU A 353 18.02 -15.60 8.33
C LEU A 353 18.84 -14.36 7.94
N ARG A 354 20.03 -14.22 8.52
CA ARG A 354 20.91 -13.06 8.31
C ARG A 354 21.30 -12.94 6.84
N PHE A 355 21.58 -14.02 6.14
CA PHE A 355 21.91 -13.97 4.72
C PHE A 355 20.84 -13.21 3.89
N CYS A 356 19.58 -13.65 3.96
CA CYS A 356 18.50 -12.99 3.23
C CYS A 356 18.28 -11.54 3.71
N ALA A 357 18.39 -11.32 5.03
CA ALA A 357 18.19 -9.99 5.60
C ALA A 357 19.30 -8.99 5.21
N GLU A 358 20.55 -9.44 5.10
CA GLU A 358 21.67 -8.67 4.58
C GLU A 358 21.49 -8.31 3.10
N LEU A 359 21.00 -9.23 2.27
CA LEU A 359 20.72 -8.94 0.87
C LEU A 359 19.66 -7.84 0.72
N LEU A 360 18.57 -7.92 1.49
CA LEU A 360 17.55 -6.87 1.53
C LEU A 360 18.13 -5.55 2.07
N HIS A 361 18.96 -5.62 3.10
CA HIS A 361 19.59 -4.46 3.72
C HIS A 361 20.51 -3.70 2.77
N ARG A 362 21.44 -4.41 2.12
CA ARG A 362 22.36 -3.84 1.13
C ARG A 362 21.61 -3.18 -0.01
N ASN A 363 20.56 -3.81 -0.53
CA ASN A 363 19.77 -3.26 -1.63
C ASN A 363 19.04 -1.96 -1.22
N VAL A 364 18.45 -1.91 -0.02
CA VAL A 364 17.77 -0.71 0.49
C VAL A 364 18.74 0.45 0.77
N ILE A 365 19.96 0.15 1.25
CA ILE A 365 20.99 1.17 1.49
C ILE A 365 21.56 1.70 0.18
N ALA A 366 21.85 0.82 -0.78
CA ALA A 366 22.37 1.19 -2.08
C ALA A 366 21.40 2.08 -2.87
N HIS A 367 20.10 2.04 -2.56
CA HIS A 367 19.08 2.84 -3.22
C HIS A 367 19.06 4.32 -2.78
N ASP A 368 20.14 5.05 -3.02
CA ASP A 368 20.31 6.47 -2.74
C ASP A 368 19.87 7.40 -3.90
N ASP A 369 20.09 8.72 -3.80
CA ASP A 369 19.77 9.70 -4.85
C ASP A 369 20.30 9.29 -6.23
N ALA A 370 21.58 8.91 -6.31
CA ALA A 370 22.22 8.52 -7.57
C ALA A 370 21.57 7.27 -8.17
N THR A 371 21.21 6.30 -7.34
CA THR A 371 20.54 5.08 -7.80
C THR A 371 19.11 5.35 -8.25
N VAL A 372 18.38 6.23 -7.55
CA VAL A 372 17.03 6.66 -7.96
C VAL A 372 17.07 7.34 -9.33
N ARG A 373 18.02 8.28 -9.52
CA ARG A 373 18.21 9.01 -10.78
C ARG A 373 18.58 8.08 -11.93
N ARG A 374 19.47 7.11 -11.69
CA ARG A 374 19.80 6.08 -12.69
C ARG A 374 18.59 5.24 -13.07
N GLY A 375 17.75 4.87 -12.09
CA GLY A 375 16.50 4.16 -12.37
C GLY A 375 15.50 4.97 -13.20
N ILE A 376 15.51 6.31 -13.05
CA ILE A 376 14.75 7.23 -13.92
C ILE A 376 15.34 7.20 -15.33
N GLU A 377 16.64 7.43 -15.48
CA GLU A 377 17.34 7.41 -16.79
C GLU A 377 17.15 6.08 -17.53
N ASP A 378 17.28 4.95 -16.84
CA ASP A 378 17.04 3.60 -17.37
C ASP A 378 15.59 3.41 -17.83
N TRP A 379 14.64 4.09 -17.20
CA TRP A 379 13.25 4.10 -17.65
C TRP A 379 13.05 5.03 -18.84
N GLU A 380 13.69 6.20 -18.86
CA GLU A 380 13.61 7.15 -19.98
C GLU A 380 14.18 6.56 -21.28
N ASN A 381 15.29 5.80 -21.18
CA ASN A 381 15.91 5.11 -22.29
C ASN A 381 15.08 3.92 -22.81
N ALA A 382 14.24 3.32 -21.96
CA ALA A 382 13.38 2.21 -22.30
C ALA A 382 12.04 2.28 -21.54
N PRO A 383 11.13 3.20 -21.94
CA PRO A 383 9.85 3.39 -21.27
C PRO A 383 9.04 2.12 -21.27
N ARG A 384 8.61 1.69 -20.09
CA ARG A 384 7.94 0.41 -19.91
C ARG A 384 6.88 0.45 -18.83
N LEU A 385 5.88 -0.41 -18.99
CA LEU A 385 4.86 -0.70 -17.99
C LEU A 385 5.43 -1.56 -16.86
N PHE A 386 4.81 -1.51 -15.69
CA PHE A 386 5.24 -2.30 -14.55
C PHE A 386 4.80 -3.78 -14.70
N PRO A 387 5.74 -4.74 -14.66
CA PRO A 387 5.39 -6.16 -14.75
C PRO A 387 4.85 -6.66 -13.41
N LEU A 388 3.53 -6.61 -13.24
CA LEU A 388 2.85 -7.02 -12.02
C LEU A 388 2.56 -8.53 -12.06
N GLY A 389 2.95 -9.27 -11.01
CA GLY A 389 2.66 -10.70 -10.93
C GLY A 389 3.84 -11.53 -10.43
N ASN A 390 3.68 -12.85 -10.58
CA ASN A 390 4.70 -13.85 -10.26
C ASN A 390 4.98 -14.73 -11.48
N PHE A 391 5.54 -14.12 -12.52
CA PHE A 391 5.73 -14.77 -13.83
C PHE A 391 6.81 -15.86 -13.83
N ASP A 392 7.74 -15.86 -12.86
CA ASP A 392 8.79 -16.88 -12.72
C ASP A 392 8.43 -17.98 -11.69
N GLY A 393 7.26 -17.86 -11.05
CA GLY A 393 6.79 -18.73 -9.97
C GLY A 393 7.51 -18.56 -8.63
N ALA A 394 8.63 -17.82 -8.58
CA ALA A 394 9.48 -17.65 -7.41
C ALA A 394 9.57 -16.21 -6.90
N MET A 395 8.80 -15.29 -7.47
CA MET A 395 8.73 -13.90 -7.05
C MET A 395 7.83 -13.70 -5.85
N ILE A 396 8.21 -12.76 -4.99
CA ILE A 396 7.39 -12.16 -3.94
C ILE A 396 7.46 -10.65 -4.11
N THR A 397 6.32 -9.96 -4.03
CA THR A 397 6.25 -8.50 -4.09
C THR A 397 5.70 -7.95 -2.79
N MET A 398 6.57 -7.33 -2.00
CA MET A 398 6.24 -6.59 -0.80
C MET A 398 5.80 -5.17 -1.17
N GLY A 399 4.51 -4.91 -1.03
CA GLY A 399 3.93 -3.56 -1.13
C GLY A 399 3.46 -3.05 0.22
N SER A 400 2.95 -1.81 0.21
CA SER A 400 2.53 -1.11 1.43
C SER A 400 3.70 -0.89 2.41
N SER A 401 3.42 -0.31 3.57
CA SER A 401 4.38 -0.10 4.64
C SER A 401 3.67 -0.05 5.99
N PRO A 402 4.22 -0.68 7.04
CA PRO A 402 3.67 -0.55 8.39
C PRO A 402 3.82 0.87 8.95
N ARG A 403 4.55 1.75 8.27
CA ARG A 403 4.69 3.17 8.65
C ARG A 403 3.55 4.05 8.15
N PHE A 404 2.66 3.52 7.29
CA PHE A 404 1.52 4.30 6.84
C PHE A 404 0.51 4.50 7.99
N PRO A 405 -0.04 5.72 8.15
CA PRO A 405 -0.97 6.07 9.23
C PRO A 405 -2.38 5.49 8.99
N MET A 406 -2.48 4.17 8.76
CA MET A 406 -3.74 3.52 8.34
C MET A 406 -4.82 3.57 9.42
N TYR A 407 -4.44 3.37 10.68
CA TYR A 407 -5.36 3.43 11.80
C TYR A 407 -5.60 4.85 12.34
N ASP A 408 -5.00 5.88 11.75
CA ASP A 408 -5.35 7.28 12.03
C ASP A 408 -6.62 7.70 11.26
N ASN A 409 -7.15 6.82 10.41
CA ASN A 409 -8.34 6.99 9.60
C ASN A 409 -9.63 6.91 10.44
N ASP A 410 -9.80 7.88 11.33
CA ASP A 410 -10.94 8.02 12.24
C ASP A 410 -11.92 9.08 11.70
N PHE A 411 -13.09 8.61 11.28
CA PHE A 411 -14.17 9.44 10.71
C PHE A 411 -14.99 10.21 11.75
N GLY A 412 -14.70 10.05 13.04
CA GLY A 412 -15.32 10.80 14.13
C GLY A 412 -15.90 9.96 15.26
N TRP A 413 -16.06 8.66 15.04
CA TRP A 413 -16.59 7.72 16.03
C TRP A 413 -15.59 6.63 16.43
N GLY A 414 -14.31 6.85 16.16
CA GLY A 414 -13.24 6.07 16.73
C GLY A 414 -12.35 5.40 15.70
N ARG A 415 -11.36 4.70 16.26
CA ARG A 415 -10.29 4.06 15.51
C ARG A 415 -10.80 2.82 14.76
N PRO A 416 -10.37 2.58 13.51
CA PRO A 416 -10.70 1.35 12.79
C PRO A 416 -10.43 0.07 13.59
N VAL A 417 -11.29 -0.92 13.40
CA VAL A 417 -11.18 -2.27 13.96
C VAL A 417 -10.27 -3.14 13.10
N ALA A 418 -10.27 -2.94 11.79
CA ALA A 418 -9.37 -3.64 10.88
C ALA A 418 -9.14 -2.82 9.60
N ILE A 419 -7.98 -3.01 8.99
CA ILE A 419 -7.69 -2.58 7.62
C ILE A 419 -7.82 -3.78 6.70
N ARG A 420 -8.51 -3.61 5.57
CA ARG A 420 -8.67 -4.65 4.55
C ARG A 420 -8.48 -4.09 3.15
N SER A 421 -8.22 -4.97 2.19
CA SER A 421 -8.12 -4.62 0.78
C SER A 421 -9.05 -5.46 -0.08
N GLY A 422 -9.35 -4.96 -1.27
CA GLY A 422 -10.27 -5.61 -2.20
C GLY A 422 -9.56 -6.60 -3.13
N LYS A 423 -10.22 -6.96 -4.24
CA LYS A 423 -9.72 -7.92 -5.23
C LYS A 423 -8.50 -7.40 -6.01
N ALA A 424 -8.28 -6.09 -6.04
CA ALA A 424 -7.20 -5.46 -6.80
C ALA A 424 -5.79 -5.94 -6.40
N ASN A 425 -4.90 -6.04 -7.40
CA ASN A 425 -3.50 -6.45 -7.28
C ASN A 425 -3.24 -7.77 -6.52
N LYS A 426 -4.21 -8.70 -6.45
CA LYS A 426 -4.07 -10.01 -5.79
C LYS A 426 -3.53 -11.06 -6.77
N PHE A 427 -2.30 -11.52 -6.54
CA PHE A 427 -1.63 -12.58 -7.31
C PHE A 427 -0.76 -13.42 -6.36
N ASP A 428 -0.35 -14.63 -6.76
CA ASP A 428 0.54 -15.47 -5.94
C ASP A 428 1.85 -14.74 -5.61
N GLY A 429 2.19 -14.62 -4.33
CA GLY A 429 3.37 -13.90 -3.87
C GLY A 429 3.16 -12.41 -3.64
N LYS A 430 1.92 -11.90 -3.74
CA LYS A 430 1.59 -10.53 -3.32
C LYS A 430 1.53 -10.45 -1.79
N ILE A 431 2.32 -9.54 -1.22
CA ILE A 431 2.31 -9.22 0.21
C ILE A 431 1.99 -7.74 0.42
N SER A 432 1.14 -7.44 1.41
CA SER A 432 0.95 -6.09 1.93
C SER A 432 1.31 -6.05 3.42
N ALA A 433 2.18 -5.11 3.82
CA ALA A 433 2.43 -4.87 5.24
C ALA A 433 1.57 -3.71 5.77
N PHE A 434 0.90 -3.95 6.90
CA PHE A 434 0.11 -2.96 7.65
C PHE A 434 0.69 -2.81 9.07
N PRO A 435 0.57 -1.63 9.71
CA PRO A 435 0.78 -1.56 11.16
C PRO A 435 -0.21 -2.49 11.86
N GLY A 436 0.16 -3.14 12.95
CA GLY A 436 -0.81 -3.82 13.80
C GLY A 436 -1.75 -2.82 14.48
N ARG A 437 -2.98 -3.24 14.79
CA ARG A 437 -3.99 -2.34 15.37
C ARG A 437 -3.55 -1.77 16.71
N GLU A 438 -2.95 -2.54 17.60
CA GLU A 438 -2.47 -2.08 18.90
C GLU A 438 -1.32 -1.06 18.80
N GLY A 439 -0.68 -0.94 17.62
CA GLY A 439 0.42 -0.03 17.36
C GLY A 439 1.74 -0.53 17.96
N ASN A 440 2.61 0.40 18.37
CA ASN A 440 3.87 0.10 19.06
C ASN A 440 4.87 -0.79 18.28
N GLY A 441 4.74 -0.87 16.96
CA GLY A 441 5.69 -1.58 16.10
C GLY A 441 5.34 -3.04 15.81
N SER A 442 4.13 -3.49 16.12
CA SER A 442 3.59 -4.71 15.52
C SER A 442 3.21 -4.51 14.05
N VAL A 443 3.14 -5.62 13.32
CA VAL A 443 2.91 -5.64 11.88
C VAL A 443 1.95 -6.77 11.53
N ASP A 444 0.96 -6.44 10.71
CA ASP A 444 0.10 -7.40 10.04
C ASP A 444 0.61 -7.60 8.61
N LEU A 445 0.88 -8.85 8.23
CA LEU A 445 1.22 -9.21 6.86
C LEU A 445 0.01 -9.85 6.19
N GLU A 446 -0.61 -9.14 5.26
CA GLU A 446 -1.60 -9.69 4.33
C GLU A 446 -0.85 -10.41 3.21
N VAL A 447 -0.90 -11.75 3.23
CA VAL A 447 -0.18 -12.67 2.38
C VAL A 447 -1.17 -13.32 1.41
N VAL A 448 -0.89 -13.23 0.11
CA VAL A 448 -1.68 -13.85 -0.96
C VAL A 448 -0.80 -14.88 -1.65
N LEU A 449 -1.19 -16.15 -1.60
CA LEU A 449 -0.42 -17.26 -2.16
C LEU A 449 -1.33 -18.28 -2.85
N ALA A 450 -0.76 -19.05 -3.77
CA ALA A 450 -1.39 -20.26 -4.28
C ALA A 450 -1.74 -21.22 -3.13
N LEU A 451 -2.83 -21.98 -3.28
CA LEU A 451 -3.42 -22.82 -2.21
C LEU A 451 -2.35 -23.67 -1.47
N ALA A 452 -1.62 -24.49 -2.22
CA ALA A 452 -0.60 -25.38 -1.65
C ALA A 452 0.59 -24.64 -1.01
N THR A 453 0.93 -23.45 -1.50
CA THR A 453 2.00 -22.62 -0.91
C THR A 453 1.54 -21.99 0.39
N MET A 454 0.27 -21.56 0.49
CA MET A 454 -0.28 -21.09 1.76
C MET A 454 -0.30 -22.21 2.79
N ASP A 455 -0.78 -23.40 2.43
CA ASP A 455 -0.79 -24.57 3.32
C ASP A 455 0.63 -24.92 3.79
N GLY A 456 1.62 -24.83 2.89
CA GLY A 456 3.03 -25.01 3.22
C GLY A 456 3.56 -23.95 4.20
N LEU A 457 3.15 -22.69 4.06
CA LEU A 457 3.55 -21.59 4.94
C LEU A 457 2.96 -21.74 6.34
N GLU A 458 1.70 -22.16 6.45
CA GLU A 458 1.05 -22.41 7.74
C GLU A 458 1.66 -23.57 8.52
N ASN A 459 2.26 -24.54 7.80
CA ASN A 459 2.98 -25.66 8.42
C ASN A 459 4.46 -25.36 8.65
N ASP A 460 4.96 -24.18 8.27
CA ASP A 460 6.34 -23.78 8.45
C ASP A 460 6.59 -23.33 9.90
N MET A 461 7.04 -24.26 10.74
CA MET A 461 7.29 -23.98 12.16
C MET A 461 8.35 -22.89 12.39
N GLU A 462 9.30 -22.70 11.46
CA GLU A 462 10.30 -21.64 11.60
C GLU A 462 9.66 -20.25 11.42
N PHE A 463 8.62 -20.14 10.60
CA PHE A 463 7.81 -18.93 10.43
C PHE A 463 6.76 -18.78 11.53
N MET A 464 5.96 -19.83 11.77
CA MET A 464 4.80 -19.76 12.66
C MET A 464 5.17 -19.51 14.13
N GLN A 465 6.38 -19.88 14.57
CA GLN A 465 6.84 -19.53 15.93
C GLN A 465 6.90 -18.01 16.20
N TYR A 466 6.95 -17.17 15.15
CA TYR A 466 6.96 -15.70 15.28
C TYR A 466 5.57 -15.09 15.07
N VAL A 467 4.63 -15.84 14.51
CA VAL A 467 3.25 -15.40 14.32
C VAL A 467 2.55 -15.43 15.67
N THR A 468 2.07 -14.26 16.12
CA THR A 468 1.35 -14.12 17.38
C THR A 468 -0.12 -14.51 17.22
N GLN A 469 -0.71 -14.18 16.06
CA GLN A 469 -2.08 -14.51 15.74
C GLN A 469 -2.26 -14.59 14.21
N VAL A 470 -3.21 -15.40 13.76
CA VAL A 470 -3.75 -15.31 12.40
C VAL A 470 -5.04 -14.48 12.47
N VAL A 471 -5.13 -13.42 11.65
CA VAL A 471 -6.14 -12.33 11.77
C VAL A 471 -7.02 -12.21 10.53
#